data_AF-A0AAE1APQ6-F1
#
_entry.id   AF-A0AAE1APQ6-F1
#
_cell.length_a   1.000
_cell.length_b   1.000
_cell.length_c   1.000
_cell.angle_alpha   90.00
_cell.angle_beta   90.00
_cell.angle_gamma   90.00
#
_symmetry.space_group_name_H-M   'P 1'
#
loop_
_entity.id
_entity.type
_entity.pdbx_description
1 polymer ?
#
loop_
_entity_poly.entity_id
_entity_poly.type
_entity_poly.pdbx_seq_one_letter_code
_entity_poly.pdbx_strand_id
1 'polypeptide(L)'
;MDNTCNNVNGTCNKGCDVGYKGLCKQKCQSGFYGLDCNKTCSETCGGLNSPCNHGNGACDPGYHGASCKQVCDIGYHGDMCKKACSEHCAGEENSCHHINGSCDLGCDAGYQSALCTKECDTGFYGVDCAMV
;
A
#
# COMPACT_ATOMS: atom_id res chain seq x y z
N MET A 1 15.58 -0.30 -10.56
CA MET A 1 15.17 -0.51 -11.96
C MET A 1 14.71 0.82 -12.49
N ASP A 2 15.05 1.12 -13.74
CA ASP A 2 15.07 2.46 -14.31
C ASP A 2 13.91 2.58 -15.30
N ASN A 3 12.93 3.45 -14.98
CA ASN A 3 11.71 3.70 -15.76
C ASN A 3 11.96 4.46 -17.07
N THR A 4 13.20 4.47 -17.56
CA THR A 4 13.56 5.09 -18.83
C THR A 4 13.11 4.20 -19.98
N CYS A 5 11.81 4.30 -20.28
CA CYS A 5 11.21 3.76 -21.49
C CYS A 5 11.36 4.76 -22.63
N ASN A 6 11.49 4.25 -23.84
CA ASN A 6 11.49 5.07 -25.04
C ASN A 6 10.18 5.87 -25.12
N ASN A 7 10.28 7.19 -25.17
CA ASN A 7 9.13 8.11 -25.14
C ASN A 7 8.33 8.15 -26.46
N VAL A 8 8.84 7.56 -27.54
CA VAL A 8 8.19 7.51 -28.85
C VAL A 8 7.35 6.24 -29.01
N ASN A 9 7.91 5.07 -28.69
CA ASN A 9 7.25 3.78 -28.91
C ASN A 9 6.88 3.02 -27.62
N GLY A 10 7.27 3.53 -26.44
CA GLY A 10 6.98 2.94 -25.13
C GLY A 10 7.83 1.73 -24.76
N THR A 11 8.82 1.32 -25.57
CA THR A 11 9.66 0.14 -25.27
C THR A 11 10.67 0.46 -24.17
N CYS A 12 10.78 -0.42 -23.18
CA CYS A 12 11.69 -0.23 -22.04
C CYS A 12 12.88 -1.20 -22.18
N ASN A 13 14.07 -0.65 -22.49
CA ASN A 13 15.25 -1.45 -22.84
C ASN A 13 15.81 -2.29 -21.66
N LYS A 14 15.45 -1.93 -20.42
CA LYS A 14 15.87 -2.63 -19.21
C LYS A 14 14.77 -3.55 -18.63
N GLY A 15 13.69 -3.77 -19.38
CA GLY A 15 12.50 -4.50 -18.91
C GLY A 15 11.57 -3.63 -18.06
N CYS A 16 10.50 -4.25 -17.56
CA CYS A 16 9.50 -3.58 -16.71
C CYS A 16 9.82 -3.71 -15.22
N ASP A 17 9.25 -2.79 -14.45
CA ASP A 17 9.18 -2.96 -12.99
C ASP A 17 8.40 -4.24 -12.65
N VAL A 18 8.77 -4.85 -11.53
CA VAL A 18 8.18 -6.12 -11.07
C VAL A 18 6.66 -5.96 -10.93
N GLY A 19 5.92 -6.92 -11.49
CA GLY A 19 4.46 -6.89 -11.48
C GLY A 19 3.83 -6.12 -12.63
N TYR A 20 4.62 -5.73 -13.64
CA TYR A 20 4.15 -5.15 -14.88
C TYR A 20 4.74 -5.88 -16.10
N LYS A 21 4.03 -5.84 -17.22
CA LYS A 21 4.45 -6.38 -18.52
C LYS A 21 4.01 -5.50 -19.70
N GLY A 22 4.35 -5.94 -20.92
CA GLY A 22 4.06 -5.22 -22.16
C GLY A 22 4.95 -3.99 -22.30
N LEU A 23 4.37 -2.82 -22.58
CA LEU A 23 5.08 -1.53 -22.55
C LEU A 23 5.21 -0.97 -21.12
N CYS A 24 5.32 -1.87 -20.13
CA CYS A 24 5.35 -1.56 -18.69
C CYS A 24 4.16 -0.77 -18.16
N LYS A 25 3.03 -0.85 -18.88
CA LYS A 25 1.74 -0.24 -18.49
C LYS A 25 0.70 -1.28 -18.07
N GLN A 26 0.95 -2.56 -18.33
CA GLN A 26 0.01 -3.62 -17.99
C GLN A 26 0.41 -4.22 -16.65
N LYS A 27 -0.39 -3.98 -15.60
CA LYS A 27 -0.27 -4.71 -14.34
C LYS A 27 -0.45 -6.20 -14.59
N CYS A 28 0.23 -7.05 -13.82
CA CYS A 28 -0.03 -8.49 -13.90
C CYS A 28 -1.51 -8.81 -13.70
N GLN A 29 -2.00 -9.74 -14.51
CA GLN A 29 -3.34 -10.27 -14.37
C GLN A 29 -3.48 -10.97 -13.02
N SER A 30 -4.67 -10.93 -12.43
CA SER A 30 -5.00 -11.68 -11.22
C SER A 30 -4.54 -13.13 -11.33
N GLY A 31 -3.94 -13.66 -10.26
CA GLY A 31 -3.31 -14.97 -10.26
C GLY A 31 -1.84 -14.98 -10.68
N PHE A 32 -1.28 -13.86 -11.18
CA PHE A 32 0.11 -13.76 -11.61
C PHE A 32 0.86 -12.58 -10.98
N TYR A 33 2.16 -12.76 -10.78
CA TYR A 33 3.04 -11.75 -10.19
C TYR A 33 4.49 -11.87 -10.68
N GLY A 34 5.35 -10.96 -10.23
CA GLY A 34 6.79 -10.99 -10.48
C GLY A 34 7.18 -10.29 -11.80
N LEU A 35 8.45 -10.45 -12.18
CA LEU A 35 8.96 -9.89 -13.43
C LEU A 35 8.26 -10.56 -14.62
N ASP A 36 7.77 -9.75 -15.56
CA ASP A 36 7.00 -10.17 -16.74
C ASP A 36 5.76 -11.03 -16.42
N CYS A 37 5.30 -11.04 -15.15
CA CYS A 37 4.16 -11.83 -14.68
C CYS A 37 4.34 -13.35 -14.84
N ASN A 38 5.58 -13.84 -14.75
CA ASN A 38 5.92 -15.25 -14.95
C ASN A 38 5.74 -16.15 -13.72
N LYS A 39 5.31 -15.59 -12.57
CA LYS A 39 5.03 -16.36 -11.35
C LYS A 39 3.54 -16.41 -11.09
N THR A 40 3.08 -17.50 -10.47
CA THR A 40 1.68 -17.73 -10.14
C THR A 40 1.45 -17.54 -8.65
N CYS A 41 0.38 -16.82 -8.27
CA CYS A 41 -0.02 -16.65 -6.87
C CYS A 41 -0.18 -18.01 -6.18
N SER A 42 0.23 -18.08 -4.90
CA SER A 42 0.05 -19.31 -4.11
C SER A 42 -1.43 -19.66 -3.98
N GLU A 43 -1.76 -20.96 -3.90
CA GLU A 43 -3.09 -21.45 -3.52
C GLU A 43 -3.53 -20.88 -2.15
N THR A 44 -2.58 -20.62 -1.25
CA THR A 44 -2.81 -19.92 0.04
C THR A 44 -3.06 -18.41 -0.10
N CYS A 45 -3.13 -17.89 -1.32
CA CYS A 45 -3.62 -16.54 -1.62
C CYS A 45 -4.82 -16.61 -2.57
N GLY A 46 -5.45 -17.79 -2.68
CA GLY A 46 -6.57 -18.08 -3.57
C GLY A 46 -6.17 -18.44 -5.02
N GLY A 47 -4.89 -18.71 -5.25
CA GLY A 47 -4.37 -19.26 -6.51
C GLY A 47 -4.65 -18.36 -7.70
N LEU A 48 -4.98 -18.96 -8.85
CA LEU A 48 -5.29 -18.23 -10.09
C LEU A 48 -6.57 -17.39 -10.03
N ASN A 49 -7.46 -17.66 -9.06
CA ASN A 49 -8.78 -17.06 -8.97
C ASN A 49 -8.86 -15.89 -7.99
N SER A 50 -7.75 -15.52 -7.35
CA SER A 50 -7.70 -14.47 -6.34
C SER A 50 -6.57 -13.51 -6.61
N PRO A 51 -6.79 -12.19 -6.44
CA PRO A 51 -5.73 -11.22 -6.59
C PRO A 51 -4.70 -11.40 -5.47
N CYS A 52 -3.43 -11.59 -5.86
CA CYS A 52 -2.29 -11.40 -4.99
C CYS A 52 -1.50 -10.19 -5.49
N ASN A 53 -0.63 -9.66 -4.64
CA ASN A 53 0.23 -8.54 -4.98
C ASN A 53 1.08 -8.89 -6.21
N HIS A 54 0.84 -8.17 -7.29
CA HIS A 54 1.49 -8.34 -8.59
C HIS A 54 3.03 -8.26 -8.53
N GLY A 55 3.62 -7.60 -7.54
CA GLY A 55 5.07 -7.52 -7.37
C GLY A 55 5.65 -8.78 -6.73
N ASN A 56 5.15 -9.12 -5.55
CA ASN A 56 5.81 -10.10 -4.65
C ASN A 56 5.03 -11.42 -4.44
N GLY A 57 3.78 -11.50 -4.89
CA GLY A 57 2.95 -12.70 -4.79
C GLY A 57 2.28 -12.93 -3.43
N ALA A 58 2.46 -12.01 -2.47
CA ALA A 58 1.79 -12.03 -1.18
C ALA A 58 0.38 -11.43 -1.27
N CYS A 59 -0.33 -11.31 -0.15
CA CYS A 59 -1.59 -10.57 -0.13
C CYS A 59 -1.39 -9.10 -0.52
N ASP A 60 -2.41 -8.51 -1.14
CA ASP A 60 -2.41 -7.06 -1.36
C ASP A 60 -2.34 -6.31 -0.01
N PRO A 61 -1.75 -5.11 0.02
CA PRO A 61 -1.64 -4.32 1.24
C PRO A 61 -3.02 -4.13 1.89
N GLY A 62 -3.09 -4.24 3.20
CA GLY A 62 -4.34 -4.18 3.94
C GLY A 62 -5.09 -5.49 4.08
N TYR A 63 -4.52 -6.59 3.57
CA TYR A 63 -5.08 -7.93 3.67
C TYR A 63 -4.05 -8.98 4.11
N HIS A 64 -4.54 -10.05 4.73
CA HIS A 64 -3.75 -11.18 5.19
C HIS A 64 -4.56 -12.49 5.22
N GLY A 65 -3.94 -13.53 5.79
CA GLY A 65 -4.53 -14.87 5.93
C GLY A 65 -4.32 -15.76 4.71
N ALA A 66 -4.70 -17.04 4.85
CA ALA A 66 -4.48 -18.10 3.85
C ALA A 66 -5.34 -17.97 2.58
N SER A 67 -6.09 -16.89 2.41
CA SER A 67 -6.77 -16.58 1.14
C SER A 67 -6.72 -15.09 0.80
N CYS A 68 -5.96 -14.28 1.55
CA CYS A 68 -5.90 -12.82 1.40
C CYS A 68 -7.26 -12.12 1.49
N LYS A 69 -8.20 -12.69 2.25
CA LYS A 69 -9.54 -12.15 2.46
C LYS A 69 -9.72 -11.50 3.83
N GLN A 70 -8.76 -11.68 4.73
CA GLN A 70 -8.82 -11.06 6.05
C GLN A 70 -8.29 -9.65 5.93
N VAL A 71 -9.09 -8.66 6.30
CA VAL A 71 -8.67 -7.26 6.40
C VAL A 71 -7.77 -7.12 7.62
N CYS A 72 -6.78 -6.22 7.59
CA CYS A 72 -6.00 -5.94 8.79
C CYS A 72 -6.87 -5.54 9.97
N ASP A 73 -6.49 -6.03 11.15
CA ASP A 73 -7.07 -5.61 12.41
C ASP A 73 -6.89 -4.09 12.62
N ILE A 74 -7.77 -3.50 13.43
CA ILE A 74 -7.71 -2.08 13.78
C ILE A 74 -6.32 -1.76 14.36
N GLY A 75 -5.76 -0.61 13.98
CA GLY A 75 -4.42 -0.21 14.37
C GLY A 75 -3.29 -0.81 13.51
N TYR A 76 -3.60 -1.58 12.46
CA TYR A 76 -2.61 -2.14 11.53
C TYR A 76 -2.93 -1.88 10.05
N HIS A 77 -1.88 -1.79 9.25
CA HIS A 77 -2.00 -1.56 7.81
C HIS A 77 -0.83 -2.14 6.99
N GLY A 78 -0.96 -2.04 5.66
CA GLY A 78 0.10 -2.34 4.70
C GLY A 78 0.29 -3.84 4.44
N ASP A 79 1.47 -4.19 3.90
CA ASP A 79 1.76 -5.57 3.47
C ASP A 79 1.64 -6.57 4.62
N MET A 80 0.74 -7.54 4.46
CA MET A 80 0.49 -8.57 5.46
C MET A 80 0.16 -8.00 6.85
N CYS A 81 -0.35 -6.77 6.92
CA CYS A 81 -0.71 -6.08 8.18
C CYS A 81 0.45 -5.90 9.15
N LYS A 82 1.68 -5.75 8.63
CA LYS A 82 2.90 -5.65 9.45
C LYS A 82 3.25 -4.25 9.93
N LYS A 83 2.51 -3.22 9.52
CA LYS A 83 2.75 -1.83 9.94
C LYS A 83 1.68 -1.44 10.94
N ALA A 84 2.09 -0.92 12.10
CA ALA A 84 1.17 -0.30 13.04
C ALA A 84 0.77 1.09 12.53
N CYS A 85 -0.47 1.49 12.76
CA CYS A 85 -0.94 2.86 12.58
C CYS A 85 -0.18 3.81 13.51
N SER A 86 -0.16 5.11 13.18
CA SER A 86 0.39 6.13 14.07
C SER A 86 -0.42 6.18 15.37
N GLU A 87 0.27 6.33 16.50
CA GLU A 87 -0.36 6.52 17.81
C GLU A 87 -1.08 7.88 17.95
N HIS A 88 -0.97 8.73 16.94
CA HIS A 88 -1.63 10.04 16.86
C HIS A 88 -2.77 10.07 15.84
N CYS A 89 -3.18 8.92 15.30
CA CYS A 89 -4.43 8.85 14.54
C CYS A 89 -5.61 9.04 15.51
N ALA A 90 -6.48 10.00 15.21
CA ALA A 90 -7.70 10.19 15.98
C ALA A 90 -8.64 8.97 15.85
N GLY A 91 -9.38 8.66 16.91
CA GLY A 91 -10.34 7.56 16.96
C GLY A 91 -10.00 6.50 18.01
N GLU A 92 -10.74 5.40 18.01
CA GLU A 92 -10.48 4.27 18.91
C GLU A 92 -9.30 3.44 18.39
N GLU A 93 -8.45 2.97 19.31
CA GLU A 93 -7.33 2.05 19.03
C GLU A 93 -6.39 2.48 17.88
N ASN A 94 -6.20 3.79 17.72
CA ASN A 94 -5.37 4.37 16.65
C ASN A 94 -5.81 3.91 15.25
N SER A 95 -7.13 3.85 15.03
CA SER A 95 -7.70 3.40 13.76
C SER A 95 -7.16 4.20 12.58
N CYS A 96 -6.68 3.48 11.57
CA CYS A 96 -6.23 4.05 10.31
C CYS A 96 -6.65 3.16 9.14
N HIS A 97 -6.57 3.71 7.93
CA HIS A 97 -6.96 3.00 6.73
C HIS A 97 -6.01 1.82 6.47
N HIS A 98 -6.57 0.61 6.56
CA HIS A 98 -5.84 -0.67 6.54
C HIS A 98 -4.87 -0.85 5.35
N ILE A 99 -5.09 -0.19 4.21
CA ILE A 99 -4.19 -0.31 3.04
C ILE A 99 -2.94 0.58 3.15
N ASN A 100 -3.12 1.87 3.40
CA ASN A 100 -2.10 2.92 3.24
C ASN A 100 -1.66 3.54 4.57
N GLY A 101 -2.41 3.31 5.66
CA GLY A 101 -2.14 3.84 6.99
C GLY A 101 -2.73 5.23 7.25
N SER A 102 -3.54 5.79 6.35
CA SER A 102 -4.06 7.16 6.55
C SER A 102 -5.03 7.24 7.73
N CYS A 103 -4.86 8.27 8.57
CA CYS A 103 -5.78 8.54 9.67
C CYS A 103 -6.99 9.30 9.12
N ASP A 104 -8.02 8.58 8.69
CA ASP A 104 -9.18 9.16 8.02
C ASP A 104 -10.06 10.03 8.95
N LEU A 105 -9.89 9.88 10.27
CA LEU A 105 -10.55 10.69 11.29
C LEU A 105 -9.75 11.92 11.72
N GLY A 106 -8.57 12.16 11.12
CA GLY A 106 -7.66 13.24 11.48
C GLY A 106 -6.61 12.82 12.51
N CYS A 107 -5.86 13.82 12.98
CA CYS A 107 -4.74 13.68 13.90
C CYS A 107 -5.04 14.25 15.27
N ASP A 108 -4.46 13.64 16.29
CA ASP A 108 -4.42 14.20 17.64
C ASP A 108 -3.76 15.58 17.66
N ALA A 109 -4.09 16.34 18.71
CA ALA A 109 -3.58 17.69 18.84
C ALA A 109 -2.04 17.73 18.87
N GLY A 110 -1.46 18.58 18.03
CA GLY A 110 0.00 18.68 17.89
C GLY A 110 0.58 17.88 16.71
N TYR A 111 -0.23 17.10 16.00
CA TYR A 111 0.19 16.30 14.86
C TYR A 111 -0.60 16.62 13.59
N GLN A 112 0.02 16.35 12.44
CA GLN A 112 -0.51 16.57 11.11
C GLN A 112 0.05 15.53 10.13
N SER A 113 -0.29 15.69 8.84
CA SER A 113 -0.09 14.77 7.72
C SER A 113 -1.09 13.62 7.66
N ALA A 114 -1.21 12.98 6.50
CA ALA A 114 -2.14 11.86 6.31
C ALA A 114 -1.88 10.68 7.26
N LEU A 115 -0.66 10.51 7.78
CA LEU A 115 -0.30 9.44 8.71
C LEU A 115 -0.16 9.93 10.16
N CYS A 116 -0.39 11.21 10.44
CA CYS A 116 -0.20 11.79 11.78
C CYS A 116 1.18 11.50 12.39
N THR A 117 2.24 11.50 11.58
CA THR A 117 3.62 11.26 12.04
C THR A 117 4.46 12.53 12.07
N LYS A 118 3.90 13.66 11.65
CA LYS A 118 4.58 14.96 11.62
C LYS A 118 3.98 15.86 12.69
N GLU A 119 4.82 16.44 13.54
CA GLU A 119 4.40 17.48 14.49
C GLU A 119 3.91 18.75 13.76
N CYS A 120 3.14 19.58 14.46
CA CYS A 120 2.76 20.90 13.96
C CYS A 120 4.00 21.75 13.64
N ASP A 121 3.91 22.50 12.54
CA ASP A 121 4.91 23.51 12.24
C ASP A 121 4.84 24.65 13.27
N THR A 122 5.94 25.39 13.44
CA THR A 122 6.03 26.45 14.45
C THR A 122 4.91 27.48 14.27
N GLY A 123 4.18 27.77 15.35
CA GLY A 123 3.05 28.69 15.33
C GLY A 123 1.72 28.05 14.96
N PHE A 124 1.64 26.72 14.84
CA PHE A 124 0.39 25.98 14.69
C PHE A 124 0.17 25.01 15.84
N TYR A 125 -1.09 24.76 16.20
CA TYR A 125 -1.46 23.84 17.28
C TYR A 125 -2.89 23.30 17.11
N GLY A 126 -3.30 22.39 18.00
CA GLY A 126 -4.62 21.77 17.96
C GLY A 126 -4.71 20.51 17.10
N VAL A 127 -5.91 19.94 17.05
CA VAL A 127 -6.26 18.82 16.16
C VAL A 127 -5.93 19.21 14.73
N ASP A 128 -5.24 18.33 14.02
CA ASP A 128 -4.74 18.56 12.66
C ASP A 128 -3.93 19.86 12.46
N CYS A 129 -3.39 20.43 13.55
CA CYS A 129 -2.71 21.73 13.54
C CYS A 129 -3.57 22.87 12.96
N ALA A 130 -4.88 22.81 13.15
CA ALA A 130 -5.83 23.75 12.55
C ALA A 130 -5.94 25.12 13.25
N MET A 131 -5.15 25.37 14.31
CA MET A 131 -5.12 26.64 15.07
C MET A 131 -3.74 27.32 14.98
N VAL A 132 -3.68 28.65 15.18
CA VAL A 132 -2.49 29.51 15.06
C VAL A 132 -2.30 30.34 16.32
#